data_AF-A0A9E2YHS9-F1
#
_entry.id   AF-A0A9E2YHS9-F1
#
_cell.length_a   1.000
_cell.length_b   1.000
_cell.length_c   1.000
_cell.angle_alpha   90.00
_cell.angle_beta   90.00
_cell.angle_gamma   90.00
#
_symmetry.space_group_name_H-M   'P 1'
#
loop_
_entity.id
_entity.type
_entity.pdbx_description
1 polymer ?
#
loop_
_entity_poly.entity_id
_entity_poly.type
_entity_poly.pdbx_seq_one_letter_code
_entity_poly.pdbx_strand_id
1 'polypeptide(L)'
;ADALVDLGSALWAAPSRRVPFTAVLLGHSDIGDLPLGPPRDPVQFLSATPVTATEAAWVRLKGAEAMRAAWQNDGVDVLNANRPAAQPS
;
A
#
# COMPACT_ATOMS: atom_id res chain seq x y z
N ALA A 1 5.59 6.05 8.93
CA ALA A 1 4.84 6.58 7.78
C ALA A 1 3.89 5.50 7.29
N ASP A 2 2.97 5.05 8.16
CA ASP A 2 2.30 3.74 8.04
C ASP A 2 0.78 3.88 7.97
N ALA A 3 0.34 4.97 7.35
CA ALA A 3 -1.08 5.26 7.22
C ALA A 3 -1.73 4.26 6.27
N LEU A 4 -2.92 3.78 6.65
CA LEU A 4 -3.81 3.04 5.77
C LEU A 4 -4.84 4.03 5.22
N VAL A 5 -4.85 4.22 3.90
CA VAL A 5 -5.79 5.11 3.22
C VAL A 5 -6.79 4.25 2.46
N ASP A 6 -8.06 4.30 2.87
CA ASP A 6 -9.13 3.48 2.30
C ASP A 6 -10.08 4.34 1.48
N LEU A 7 -10.23 4.03 0.20
CA LEU A 7 -11.11 4.77 -0.71
C LEU A 7 -12.52 4.16 -0.79
N GLY A 8 -12.74 2.99 -0.18
CA GLY A 8 -14.02 2.27 -0.20
C GLY A 8 -14.46 1.78 -1.58
N SER A 9 -13.66 2.00 -2.62
CA SER A 9 -13.94 1.66 -4.01
C SER A 9 -12.65 1.30 -4.74
N ALA A 10 -12.76 0.71 -5.93
CA ALA A 10 -11.60 0.27 -6.71
C ALA A 10 -10.63 1.44 -6.98
N LEU A 11 -9.33 1.23 -6.72
CA LEU A 11 -8.30 2.26 -6.90
C LEU A 11 -8.15 2.75 -8.35
N TRP A 12 -8.51 1.92 -9.34
CA TRP A 12 -8.48 2.29 -10.76
C TRP A 12 -9.56 1.57 -11.56
N ALA A 13 -9.90 2.12 -12.73
CA ALA A 13 -10.80 1.48 -13.67
C ALA A 13 -10.08 0.37 -14.45
N ALA A 14 -10.76 -0.75 -14.67
CA ALA A 14 -10.26 -1.83 -15.52
C ALA A 14 -11.41 -2.33 -16.42
N PRO A 15 -11.30 -2.21 -17.76
CA PRO A 15 -12.39 -2.55 -18.68
C PRO A 15 -12.79 -4.03 -18.64
N SER A 16 -11.82 -4.91 -18.37
CA SER A 16 -11.96 -6.35 -18.59
C SER A 16 -11.97 -7.17 -17.30
N ARG A 17 -11.78 -6.55 -16.13
CA ARG A 17 -11.73 -7.27 -14.85
C ARG A 17 -12.10 -6.38 -13.66
N ARG A 18 -12.54 -6.99 -12.58
CA ARG A 18 -12.68 -6.32 -11.28
C ARG A 18 -11.30 -6.09 -10.65
N VAL A 19 -11.06 -4.87 -10.17
CA VAL A 19 -9.87 -4.54 -9.37
C VAL A 19 -10.18 -4.83 -7.90
N PRO A 20 -9.41 -5.70 -7.22
CA PRO A 20 -9.70 -6.09 -5.84
C PRO A 20 -9.17 -5.09 -4.80
N PHE A 21 -8.31 -4.16 -5.21
CA PHE A 21 -7.68 -3.18 -4.33
C PHE A 21 -8.57 -1.96 -4.13
N THR A 22 -8.82 -1.62 -2.87
CA THR A 22 -9.69 -0.50 -2.48
C THR A 22 -9.02 0.49 -1.53
N ALA A 23 -7.83 0.15 -1.05
CA ALA A 23 -7.05 0.93 -0.11
C ALA A 23 -5.56 0.87 -0.47
N VAL A 24 -4.77 1.76 0.12
CA VAL A 24 -3.31 1.74 0.04
C VAL A 24 -2.71 1.77 1.43
N LEU A 25 -1.67 0.96 1.64
CA LEU A 25 -0.79 1.07 2.80
C LEU A 25 0.40 1.95 2.42
N LEU A 26 0.56 3.07 3.12
CA LEU A 26 1.68 3.97 2.91
C LEU A 26 2.95 3.38 3.53
N GLY A 27 4.09 3.71 2.94
CA GLY A 27 5.40 3.36 3.45
C GLY A 27 6.47 4.34 3.00
N HIS A 28 7.70 4.07 3.40
CA HIS A 28 8.85 4.80 2.87
C HIS A 28 8.96 4.58 1.35
N SER A 29 9.39 5.61 0.63
CA SER A 29 9.68 5.54 -0.80
C SER A 29 11.17 5.33 -1.02
N ASP A 30 11.54 4.64 -2.09
CA ASP A 30 12.92 4.59 -2.56
C ASP A 30 13.34 5.89 -3.27
N ILE A 31 12.39 6.80 -3.52
CA ILE A 31 12.64 8.15 -4.02
C ILE A 31 12.99 9.04 -2.83
N GLY A 32 14.22 9.55 -2.83
CA GLY A 32 14.67 10.50 -1.80
C GLY A 32 13.89 11.80 -1.81
N ASP A 33 13.89 12.49 -0.66
CA ASP A 33 13.21 13.76 -0.47
C ASP A 33 13.70 14.81 -1.48
N LEU A 34 12.77 15.61 -2.00
CA LEU A 34 13.09 16.73 -2.87
C LEU A 34 13.33 17.98 -2.01
N PRO A 35 14.59 18.48 -1.88
CA PRO A 35 14.85 19.69 -1.12
C PRO A 35 14.21 20.89 -1.81
N LEU A 36 13.58 21.76 -1.02
CA LEU A 36 13.01 23.02 -1.48
C LEU A 36 13.78 24.20 -0.90
N GLY A 37 13.77 25.31 -1.64
CA GLY A 37 14.35 26.56 -1.15
C GLY A 37 13.58 27.10 0.06
N PRO A 38 14.25 27.75 1.04
CA PRO A 38 13.60 28.35 2.20
C PRO A 38 12.46 29.29 1.80
N PRO A 39 11.36 29.34 2.57
CA PRO A 39 11.13 28.69 3.88
C PRO A 39 10.45 27.32 3.80
N ARG A 40 10.45 26.64 2.65
CA ARG A 40 9.68 25.41 2.45
C ARG A 40 10.45 24.19 2.95
N ASP A 41 9.74 23.30 3.64
CA ASP A 41 10.27 21.98 3.98
C ASP A 41 10.42 21.11 2.72
N PRO A 42 11.32 20.11 2.75
CA PRO A 42 11.46 19.15 1.66
C PRO A 42 10.16 18.41 1.36
N VAL A 43 9.94 18.06 0.10
CA VAL A 43 8.84 17.18 -0.28
C VAL A 43 9.26 15.74 -0.03
N GLN A 44 8.57 15.07 0.88
CA GLN A 44 8.74 13.64 1.13
C GLN A 44 7.87 12.85 0.16
N PHE A 45 8.47 11.85 -0.47
CA PHE A 45 7.74 10.87 -1.27
C PHE A 45 7.44 9.65 -0.43
N LEU A 46 6.22 9.13 -0.55
CA LEU A 46 5.78 7.91 0.13
C LEU A 46 5.44 6.85 -0.92
N SER A 47 5.77 5.59 -0.62
CA SER A 47 5.22 4.48 -1.38
C SER A 47 3.75 4.29 -1.01
N ALA A 48 2.93 3.91 -1.98
CA ALA A 48 1.51 3.63 -1.79
C ALA A 48 1.23 2.22 -2.32
N THR A 49 1.31 1.23 -1.44
CA THR A 49 1.13 -0.18 -1.81
C THR A 49 -0.36 -0.51 -1.87
N PRO A 50 -0.93 -0.92 -3.02
CA PRO A 50 -2.32 -1.33 -3.12
C PRO A 50 -2.64 -2.54 -2.25
N VAL A 51 -3.71 -2.45 -1.48
CA VAL A 51 -4.23 -3.53 -0.63
C VAL A 51 -5.72 -3.75 -0.86
N THR A 52 -6.13 -5.00 -0.72
CA THR A 52 -7.53 -5.43 -0.75
C THR A 52 -8.25 -5.02 0.53
N ALA A 53 -9.59 -5.06 0.52
CA ALA A 53 -10.39 -4.80 1.72
C ALA A 53 -10.05 -5.76 2.88
N THR A 54 -9.76 -7.03 2.59
CA THR A 54 -9.36 -8.03 3.60
C THR A 54 -8.01 -7.69 4.21
N GLU A 55 -7.01 -7.35 3.39
CA GLU A 55 -5.71 -6.91 3.88
C GLU A 55 -5.83 -5.62 4.71
N ALA A 56 -6.66 -4.67 4.27
CA ALA A 56 -6.93 -3.43 4.98
C ALA A 56 -7.61 -3.68 6.35
N ALA A 57 -8.51 -4.67 6.44
CA ALA A 57 -9.10 -5.09 7.71
C ALA A 57 -8.04 -5.73 8.63
N TRP A 58 -7.16 -6.56 8.07
CA TRP A 58 -6.09 -7.21 8.81
C TRP A 58 -5.05 -6.21 9.34
N VAL A 59 -4.67 -5.19 8.55
CA VAL A 59 -3.79 -4.09 9.00
C VAL A 59 -4.40 -3.35 10.20
N ARG A 60 -5.72 -3.12 10.23
CA ARG A 60 -6.38 -2.48 11.39
C ARG A 60 -6.34 -3.35 12.65
N LEU A 61 -6.29 -4.67 12.48
CA LEU A 61 -6.26 -5.63 13.60
C LEU A 61 -4.85 -5.94 14.10
N LYS A 62 -3.87 -6.05 13.19
CA LYS A 62 -2.51 -6.56 13.46
C LYS A 62 -1.41 -5.52 13.26
N GLY A 63 -1.71 -4.41 12.59
CA GLY A 63 -0.76 -3.36 12.25
C GLY A 63 -0.12 -3.52 10.87
N ALA A 64 0.48 -2.43 10.39
CA ALA A 64 1.13 -2.35 9.08
C ALA A 64 2.39 -3.24 8.98
N GLU A 65 3.23 -3.24 10.02
CA GLU A 65 4.46 -4.03 10.07
C GLU A 65 4.18 -5.53 9.96
N ALA A 66 3.16 -6.02 10.67
CA ALA A 66 2.75 -7.41 10.58
C ALA A 66 2.34 -7.80 9.14
N MET A 67 1.75 -6.87 8.38
CA MET A 67 1.29 -7.14 7.01
C MET A 67 2.48 -7.22 6.06
N ARG A 68 3.44 -6.32 6.23
CA ARG A 68 4.70 -6.35 5.47
C ARG A 68 5.48 -7.63 5.74
N ALA A 69 5.58 -8.05 7.00
CA ALA A 69 6.20 -9.31 7.38
C ALA A 69 5.49 -10.52 6.73
N ALA A 70 4.15 -10.54 6.73
CA ALA A 70 3.38 -11.58 6.07
C ALA A 70 3.66 -11.63 4.56
N TRP A 71 3.63 -10.49 3.85
CA TRP A 71 3.95 -10.46 2.43
C TRP A 71 5.37 -10.93 2.13
N GLN A 72 6.35 -10.56 2.96
CA GLN A 72 7.73 -11.03 2.80
C GLN A 72 7.84 -12.54 2.99
N ASN A 73 7.22 -13.09 4.04
CA ASN A 73 7.24 -14.52 4.32
C ASN A 73 6.56 -15.33 3.22
N ASP A 74 5.46 -14.82 2.67
CA ASP A 74 4.66 -15.49 1.64
C ASP A 74 5.17 -15.22 0.22
N GLY A 75 6.26 -14.45 0.05
CA GLY A 75 6.84 -14.13 -1.25
C GLY A 75 5.90 -13.31 -2.15
N VAL A 76 5.07 -12.46 -1.55
CA VAL A 76 4.05 -11.72 -2.28
C VAL A 76 4.66 -10.54 -3.02
N ASP A 77 4.57 -10.56 -4.36
CA ASP A 77 4.96 -9.44 -5.21
C ASP A 77 3.93 -8.30 -5.12
N VAL A 78 4.17 -7.34 -4.23
CA VAL A 78 3.31 -6.17 -4.01
C VAL A 78 3.22 -5.20 -5.19
N LEU A 79 4.16 -5.29 -6.15
CA LEU A 79 4.17 -4.44 -7.35
C LEU A 79 3.31 -5.04 -8.48
N ASN A 80 2.94 -6.32 -8.37
CA ASN A 80 2.05 -6.96 -9.32
C ASN A 80 0.59 -6.54 -9.09
N ALA A 81 0.08 -5.65 -9.95
CA ALA A 81 -1.32 -5.22 -9.95
C ALA A 81 -2.34 -6.34 -10.27
N ASN A 82 -1.88 -7.55 -10.60
CA ASN A 82 -2.70 -8.76 -10.79
C ASN A 82 -2.51 -9.79 -9.66
N ARG A 83 -1.75 -9.48 -8.59
CA ARG A 83 -1.52 -10.44 -7.50
C ARG A 83 -2.83 -10.87 -6.83
N PRO A 84 -2.97 -12.15 -6.43
CA PRO A 84 -4.05 -12.56 -5.54
C PRO A 84 -3.88 -11.89 -4.17
N ALA A 85 -4.98 -11.80 -3.41
CA ALA A 85 -4.90 -11.33 -2.03
C ALA A 85 -4.00 -12.26 -1.21
N ALA A 86 -3.10 -11.70 -0.41
CA ALA A 86 -2.32 -12.49 0.54
C ALA A 86 -3.26 -13.14 1.56
N GLN A 87 -3.04 -14.42 1.86
CA GLN A 87 -3.69 -15.12 2.97
C GLN A 87 -2.61 -15.41 4.02
N PRO A 88 -2.37 -14.48 4.97
CA PRO A 88 -1.43 -14.74 6.04
C PRO A 88 -1.85 -15.97 6.84
N SER A 89 -0.89 -16.86 7.11
CA SER A 89 -1.06 -18.09 7.90
C SER A 89 -1.27 -17.81 9.39
#